data_AF-A0A814EVG3-F1
#
_entry.id   AF-A0A814EVG3-F1
#
_cell.length_a   1.000
_cell.length_b   1.000
_cell.length_c   1.000
_cell.angle_alpha   90.00
_cell.angle_beta   90.00
_cell.angle_gamma   90.00
#
_symmetry.space_group_name_H-M   'P 1'
#
loop_
_entity.id
_entity.type
_entity.pdbx_description
1 polymer ?
#
loop_
_entity_poly.entity_id
_entity_poly.type
_entity_poly.pdbx_seq_one_letter_code
_entity_poly.pdbx_strand_id
1 'polypeptide(L)'
;MSSTEKKPRLVSVNSILTDNDSIKRFRDAYTSQLPIHEKVIRLEHEPFSYCTIDDFVLDKNVDQFCNQLINELNNIKMNQKNNDLYKFQQSDDLTYVTLPAIEQIKFQRLAGTSN
;
A
#
# COMPACT_ATOMS: atom_id res chain seq x y z
N MET A 1 28.24 -24.03 8.07
CA MET A 1 27.67 -22.67 8.11
C MET A 1 26.32 -22.74 7.42
N SER A 2 25.24 -22.89 8.18
CA SER A 2 23.89 -23.00 7.64
C SER A 2 23.28 -21.61 7.59
N SER A 3 23.44 -20.92 6.45
CA SER A 3 22.78 -19.65 6.18
C SER A 3 21.29 -19.93 6.01
N THR A 4 20.56 -19.85 7.12
CA THR A 4 19.10 -19.87 7.10
C THR A 4 18.66 -18.55 6.48
N GLU A 5 18.26 -18.59 5.21
CA GLU A 5 17.51 -17.52 4.55
C GLU A 5 16.26 -17.24 5.41
N LYS A 6 16.34 -16.18 6.22
CA LYS A 6 15.17 -15.65 6.91
C LYS A 6 14.27 -15.07 5.82
N LYS A 7 13.20 -15.78 5.47
CA LYS A 7 12.11 -15.23 4.65
C LYS A 7 11.77 -13.84 5.20
N PRO A 8 11.73 -12.79 4.36
CA PRO A 8 11.41 -11.45 4.82
C PRO A 8 10.04 -11.50 5.48
N ARG A 9 9.95 -11.00 6.72
CA ARG A 9 8.67 -10.88 7.43
C ARG A 9 7.83 -9.89 6.63
N LEU A 10 6.74 -10.36 6.04
CA LEU A 10 5.83 -9.53 5.28
C LEU A 10 4.98 -8.70 6.25
N VAL A 11 4.93 -7.39 6.00
CA VAL A 11 4.01 -6.49 6.71
C VAL A 11 2.57 -6.89 6.35
N SER A 12 1.67 -7.02 7.32
CA SER A 12 0.27 -7.36 7.00
C SER A 12 -0.51 -6.10 6.60
N VAL A 13 -1.40 -6.22 5.62
CA VAL A 13 -2.35 -5.16 5.25
C VAL A 13 -3.70 -5.36 5.95
N ASN A 14 -4.58 -4.36 5.86
CA ASN A 14 -5.93 -4.46 6.38
C ASN A 14 -6.68 -5.66 5.78
N SER A 15 -7.25 -6.51 6.64
CA SER A 15 -7.90 -7.75 6.20
C SER A 15 -9.09 -7.50 5.28
N ILE A 16 -9.69 -6.31 5.31
CA ILE A 16 -10.76 -5.91 4.38
C ILE A 16 -10.35 -5.98 2.91
N LEU A 17 -9.04 -5.92 2.63
CA LEU A 17 -8.47 -6.00 1.28
C LEU A 17 -8.23 -7.44 0.82
N THR A 18 -8.24 -8.40 1.74
CA THR A 18 -7.96 -9.81 1.48
C THR A 18 -9.17 -10.71 1.75
N ASP A 19 -10.14 -10.22 2.52
CA ASP A 19 -11.36 -10.93 2.86
C ASP A 19 -12.30 -11.02 1.64
N ASN A 20 -12.67 -12.24 1.26
CA ASN A 20 -13.46 -12.48 0.04
C ASN A 20 -14.83 -11.83 0.08
N ASP A 21 -15.49 -11.80 1.24
CA ASP A 21 -16.81 -11.18 1.39
C ASP A 21 -16.72 -9.66 1.24
N SER A 22 -15.70 -9.05 1.82
CA SER A 22 -15.38 -7.63 1.67
C SER A 22 -15.05 -7.27 0.23
N ILE A 23 -14.21 -8.05 -0.44
CA ILE A 23 -13.85 -7.86 -1.86
C ILE A 23 -15.10 -7.96 -2.75
N LYS A 24 -15.95 -8.97 -2.52
CA LYS A 24 -17.18 -9.15 -3.30
C LYS A 24 -18.12 -7.96 -3.10
N ARG A 25 -18.36 -7.55 -1.85
CA ARG A 25 -19.19 -6.39 -1.54
C ARG A 25 -18.67 -5.11 -2.18
N PHE A 26 -17.36 -4.89 -2.11
CA PHE A 26 -16.73 -3.73 -2.73
C PHE A 26 -16.89 -3.75 -4.26
N ARG A 27 -16.69 -4.91 -4.90
CA ARG A 27 -16.93 -5.09 -6.34
C ARG A 27 -18.37 -4.77 -6.73
N ASP A 28 -19.33 -5.29 -5.97
CA ASP A 28 -20.76 -5.10 -6.23
C ASP A 28 -21.16 -3.63 -6.08
N ALA A 29 -20.70 -2.97 -5.01
CA ALA A 29 -20.95 -1.55 -4.77
C ALA A 29 -20.30 -0.66 -5.83
N TYR A 30 -19.04 -0.94 -6.20
CA TYR A 30 -18.34 -0.21 -7.25
C TYR A 30 -19.06 -0.33 -8.60
N THR A 31 -19.51 -1.53 -8.95
CA THR A 31 -20.25 -1.77 -10.20
C THR A 31 -21.61 -1.08 -10.20
N SER A 32 -22.28 -1.08 -9.05
CA SER A 32 -23.61 -0.48 -8.87
C SER A 32 -23.57 1.03 -8.61
N GLN A 33 -22.36 1.63 -8.54
CA GLN A 33 -22.14 3.02 -8.17
C GLN A 33 -22.80 3.39 -6.83
N LEU A 34 -22.74 2.47 -5.87
CA LEU A 34 -23.27 2.66 -4.52
C LEU A 34 -22.14 2.99 -3.54
N PRO A 35 -22.29 4.05 -2.71
CA PRO A 35 -21.26 4.39 -1.74
C PRO A 35 -21.16 3.32 -0.64
N ILE A 36 -19.95 3.16 -0.11
CA ILE A 36 -19.68 2.36 1.10
C ILE A 36 -19.14 3.32 2.16
N HIS A 37 -19.68 3.23 3.38
CA HIS A 37 -19.17 3.93 4.55
C HIS A 37 -18.99 2.93 5.69
N GLU A 38 -17.95 2.12 5.59
CA GLU A 38 -17.58 1.18 6.64
C GLU A 38 -16.43 1.75 7.47
N LYS A 39 -16.13 1.12 8.61
CA LYS A 39 -15.26 1.69 9.64
C LYS A 39 -13.87 2.12 9.14
N VAL A 40 -13.30 1.36 8.20
CA VAL A 40 -11.94 1.58 7.67
C VAL A 40 -11.93 1.73 6.14
N ILE A 41 -13.09 1.67 5.48
CA ILE A 41 -13.19 1.83 4.03
C ILE A 41 -14.34 2.74 3.68
N ARG A 42 -14.05 3.71 2.82
CA ARG A 42 -15.06 4.58 2.23
C ARG A 42 -14.93 4.52 0.72
N LEU A 43 -16.02 4.18 0.05
CA LEU A 43 -16.19 4.24 -1.40
C LEU A 43 -17.20 5.34 -1.72
N GLU A 44 -16.85 6.23 -2.62
CA GLU A 44 -17.68 7.34 -3.07
C GLU A 44 -17.61 7.42 -4.59
N HIS A 45 -18.66 7.93 -5.23
CA HIS A 45 -18.76 8.01 -6.69
C HIS A 45 -18.86 9.44 -7.23
N GLU A 46 -18.95 10.43 -6.34
CA GLU A 46 -19.06 11.84 -6.68
C GLU A 46 -17.83 12.61 -6.18
N PRO A 47 -17.17 13.44 -7.02
CA PRO A 47 -17.45 13.73 -8.44
C PRO A 47 -16.95 12.64 -9.41
N PHE A 48 -16.24 11.63 -8.90
CA PHE A 48 -15.81 10.44 -9.62
C PHE A 48 -15.62 9.31 -8.60
N SER A 49 -15.47 8.07 -9.06
CA SER A 49 -15.24 6.93 -8.18
C SER A 49 -13.88 7.03 -7.46
N TYR A 50 -13.89 7.10 -6.13
CA TYR A 50 -12.68 7.05 -5.31
C TYR A 50 -12.91 6.24 -4.03
N CYS A 51 -11.82 5.72 -3.47
CA CYS A 51 -11.86 4.97 -2.23
C CYS A 51 -10.77 5.44 -1.27
N THR A 52 -11.10 5.48 0.02
CA THR A 52 -10.13 5.66 1.11
C THR A 52 -10.13 4.43 1.99
N ILE A 53 -8.94 3.96 2.37
CA ILE A 53 -8.76 2.84 3.28
C ILE A 53 -7.90 3.34 4.45
N ASP A 54 -8.51 3.40 5.62
CA ASP A 54 -7.82 3.71 6.86
C ASP A 54 -7.13 2.44 7.38
N ASP A 55 -6.10 2.63 8.21
CA ASP A 55 -5.32 1.54 8.79
C ASP A 55 -4.82 0.52 7.75
N PHE A 56 -4.34 1.02 6.60
CA PHE A 56 -3.92 0.20 5.46
C PHE A 56 -2.89 -0.87 5.84
N VAL A 57 -1.94 -0.51 6.71
CA VAL A 57 -0.92 -1.41 7.24
C VAL A 57 -1.31 -1.84 8.65
N LEU A 58 -1.43 -3.14 8.88
CA LEU A 58 -1.75 -3.75 10.16
C LEU A 58 -0.58 -4.62 10.66
N ASP A 59 0.52 -4.01 11.10
CA ASP A 59 1.56 -4.73 11.85
C ASP A 59 1.40 -4.47 13.36
N LYS A 60 1.77 -5.45 14.19
CA LYS A 60 1.86 -5.29 15.64
C LYS A 60 2.75 -4.10 16.04
N ASN A 61 3.70 -3.74 15.18
CA ASN A 61 4.57 -2.58 15.33
C ASN A 61 4.42 -1.60 14.15
N VAL A 62 3.20 -1.27 13.74
CA VAL A 62 2.95 -0.38 12.59
C VAL A 62 3.74 0.93 12.68
N ASP A 63 3.83 1.56 13.86
CA ASP A 63 4.60 2.80 14.04
C ASP A 63 6.09 2.60 13.77
N GLN A 64 6.67 1.50 14.24
CA GLN A 64 8.07 1.17 14.00
C GLN A 64 8.32 0.93 12.51
N PHE A 65 7.41 0.21 11.86
CA PHE A 65 7.48 -0.06 10.43
C PHE A 65 7.35 1.23 9.59
N CYS A 66 6.36 2.06 9.88
CA CYS A 66 6.15 3.34 9.20
C CYS A 66 7.37 4.26 9.40
N ASN A 67 7.92 4.34 10.61
CA ASN A 67 9.13 5.12 10.86
C ASN A 67 10.33 4.59 10.06
N GLN A 68 10.50 3.27 9.98
CA GLN A 68 11.56 2.66 9.18
C GLN A 68 11.36 2.96 7.68
N LEU A 69 10.14 2.82 7.18
CA LEU A 69 9.80 3.11 5.78
C LEU A 69 10.05 4.58 5.43
N ILE A 70 9.64 5.51 6.30
CA ILE A 70 9.90 6.94 6.14
C ILE A 70 11.41 7.21 6.07
N ASN A 71 12.18 6.61 6.98
CA ASN A 71 13.64 6.76 6.97
C ASN A 71 14.27 6.19 5.70
N GLU A 72 13.84 5.02 5.24
CA GLU A 72 14.32 4.42 4.00
C GLU A 72 13.99 5.31 2.79
N LEU A 73 12.75 5.81 2.67
CA LEU A 73 12.32 6.68 1.58
C LEU A 73 13.05 8.03 1.58
N ASN A 74 13.30 8.63 2.75
CA ASN A 74 14.04 9.90 2.86
C ASN A 74 15.52 9.78 2.47
N ASN A 75 16.09 8.58 2.58
CA ASN A 75 17.48 8.32 2.22
C ASN A 75 17.65 7.94 0.73
N ILE A 76 16.56 7.84 -0.03
CA ILE A 76 16.62 7.63 -1.47
C ILE A 76 16.86 8.96 -2.16
N LYS A 77 17.64 8.92 -3.24
CA LYS A 77 17.87 10.08 -4.10
C LYS A 77 16.53 10.60 -4.64
N MET A 78 16.25 11.86 -4.34
CA MET A 78 15.11 12.61 -4.85
C MET A 78 15.55 13.53 -5.99
N ASN A 79 14.79 13.54 -7.08
CA ASN A 79 15.00 14.43 -8.21
C ASN A 79 13.84 15.42 -8.31
N GLN A 80 14.16 16.69 -8.56
CA GLN A 80 13.14 17.71 -8.76
C GLN A 80 12.44 17.49 -10.10
N LYS A 81 11.10 17.54 -10.08
CA LYS A 81 10.25 17.58 -11.26
C LYS A 81 9.48 18.89 -11.27
N ASN A 82 9.60 19.64 -12.35
CA ASN A 82 9.00 20.95 -12.50
C ASN A 82 8.55 21.15 -13.94
N ASN A 83 7.26 21.35 -14.14
CA ASN A 83 6.68 21.75 -15.42
C ASN A 83 5.52 22.74 -15.16
N ASP A 84 4.76 23.02 -16.20
CA ASP A 84 3.56 23.86 -16.17
C ASP A 84 2.46 23.32 -15.23
N LEU A 85 2.34 22.00 -15.10
CA LEU A 85 1.31 21.34 -14.31
C LEU A 85 1.68 21.16 -12.83
N TYR A 86 2.97 20.96 -12.51
CA TYR A 86 3.40 20.56 -11.17
C TYR A 86 4.83 20.97 -10.83
N LYS A 87 5.11 21.03 -9.52
CA LYS A 87 6.45 21.18 -8.94
C LYS A 87 6.57 20.34 -7.67
N PHE A 88 7.33 19.24 -7.73
CA PHE A 88 7.55 18.33 -6.60
C PHE A 88 8.89 17.59 -6.70
N GLN A 89 9.21 16.77 -5.70
CA GLN A 89 10.37 15.88 -5.70
C GLN A 89 9.92 14.43 -5.85
N GLN A 90 10.55 13.68 -6.76
CA GLN A 90 10.26 12.26 -6.98
C GLN A 90 11.53 11.45 -6.82
N SER A 91 11.44 10.30 -6.15
CA SER A 91 12.53 9.33 -6.15
C SER A 91 12.78 8.74 -7.54
N ASP A 92 13.94 8.12 -7.71
CA ASP A 92 14.14 7.15 -8.78
C ASP A 92 13.18 5.95 -8.62
N ASP A 93 13.12 5.09 -9.64
CA ASP A 93 12.23 3.92 -9.66
C ASP A 93 12.50 3.02 -8.45
N LEU A 94 11.47 2.85 -7.61
CA LEU A 94 11.59 2.02 -6.43
C LEU A 94 11.71 0.55 -6.78
N THR A 95 11.37 0.08 -7.99
CA THR A 95 11.32 -1.35 -8.40
C THR A 95 12.55 -2.15 -7.95
N TYR A 96 13.76 -1.60 -8.11
CA TYR A 96 15.02 -2.29 -7.79
C TYR A 96 15.58 -2.00 -6.38
N VAL A 97 14.91 -1.17 -5.58
CA VAL A 97 15.34 -0.85 -4.21
C VAL A 97 15.12 -2.06 -3.29
N THR A 98 16.18 -2.59 -2.70
CA THR A 98 16.15 -3.76 -1.80
C THR A 98 16.16 -3.39 -0.31
N LEU A 99 15.81 -2.14 0.02
CA LEU A 99 15.71 -1.72 1.41
C LEU A 99 14.56 -2.45 2.12
N PRO A 100 14.74 -2.89 3.39
CA PRO A 100 13.84 -3.88 3.99
C PRO A 100 12.37 -3.48 4.08
N ALA A 101 12.03 -2.25 4.46
CA ALA A 101 10.64 -1.82 4.60
C ALA A 101 9.99 -1.57 3.23
N ILE A 102 10.74 -1.00 2.29
CA ILE A 102 10.30 -0.80 0.90
C ILE A 102 10.02 -2.14 0.22
N GLU A 103 10.92 -3.11 0.40
CA GLU A 103 10.77 -4.45 -0.17
C GLU A 103 9.53 -5.17 0.37
N GLN A 104 9.23 -5.04 1.67
CA GLN A 104 8.03 -5.61 2.28
C GLN A 104 6.72 -5.05 1.69
N ILE A 105 6.65 -3.73 1.43
CA ILE A 105 5.47 -3.13 0.79
C ILE A 105 5.30 -3.63 -0.65
N LYS A 106 6.38 -3.78 -1.41
CA LYS A 106 6.29 -4.29 -2.79
C LYS A 106 5.74 -5.71 -2.82
N PHE A 107 6.19 -6.59 -1.94
CA PHE A 107 5.78 -8.00 -1.95
C PHE A 107 4.30 -8.20 -1.58
N GLN A 108 3.66 -7.25 -0.90
CA GLN A 108 2.21 -7.28 -0.71
C GLN A 108 1.45 -7.28 -2.05
N ARG A 109 2.01 -6.67 -3.10
CA ARG A 109 1.42 -6.66 -4.45
C ARG A 109 1.35 -8.05 -5.08
N LEU A 110 2.21 -8.98 -4.68
CA LEU A 110 2.32 -10.32 -5.29
C LEU A 110 1.51 -11.39 -4.54
N ALA A 111 1.13 -11.14 -3.29
CA ALA A 111 0.30 -12.06 -2.51
C ALA A 111 -1.20 -12.02 -2.89
N GLY A 112 -1.64 -10.98 -3.61
CA GLY A 112 -3.03 -10.81 -4.05
C GLY A 112 -3.38 -11.45 -5.41
N THR A 113 -2.44 -12.14 -6.07
CA THR A 113 -2.63 -12.74 -7.41
C THR A 113 -2.77 -14.26 -7.43
N SER A 114 -3.12 -14.91 -6.31
CA SER A 114 -3.49 -16.32 -6.33
C SER A 114 -5.00 -16.49 -6.53
N ASN A 115 -5.41 -16.52 -7.79
CA ASN A 115 -6.59 -17.23 -8.29
C ASN A 115 -6.23 -17.89 -9.61
#